data_AF-A0A7R7ZS56-F1
#
_entry.id   AF-A0A7R7ZS56-F1
#
_cell.length_a   1.000
_cell.length_b   1.000
_cell.length_c   1.000
_cell.angle_alpha   90.00
_cell.angle_beta   90.00
_cell.angle_gamma   90.00
#
_symmetry.space_group_name_H-M   'P 1'
#
loop_
_entity.id
_entity.type
_entity.pdbx_description
1 polymer ?
#
loop_
_entity_poly.entity_id
_entity_poly.type
_entity_poly.pdbx_seq_one_letter_code
_entity_poly.pdbx_strand_id
1 'polypeptide(L)'
;MRWSTIGATLFFSLSALANDWPYLTAATAPFRPPRLEVEKTGTTDPGYLFIGPRGNEQSGTAALIYDEDGNLVYQGPEEVTANFKVQRLFNQDVITFWAGDMMKLGYGYGTVHILDNTYREIYTVRLQDDIVTPDDQPRESYIDLHESHITEQNTLLVTAYNITPHDLTPIGGNPDMFMLDAMFYEIDIATNEIVHSWSAVEHLDKIPLEQSKQGLGEDFGVKENPWDAYHINAVERMDEGYMISVRHFWSGYYVHNNGSVMWQLSGALGEGDFEQDESAGFSWQHDIRIYNHTEQGLVMDLFNNANTPTEQQGATTGVSLAVDLENRTVKALRILSDSDDVIHSVSQGSYQLLSQESQHVFMGYGSISKVKEFDADNNAVFTAQFGVDNQVASYRGFKCPWKATPFWKPAVVVQRPSSDTADVFMSWNGATEYDNWAVMSLPTPDSTDSEVLATQQRTGFETVVHLTGVKSGGYLQVVARRGDVPLGTSEVVGL
;
A
#
# COMPACT_ATOMS: atom_id res chain seq x y z
N MET A 1 18.39 -34.59 12.08
CA MET A 1 19.07 -33.52 11.34
C MET A 1 18.42 -32.23 11.79
N ARG A 2 19.11 -31.43 12.59
CA ARG A 2 18.60 -30.14 13.09
C ARG A 2 18.74 -29.14 11.95
N TRP A 3 17.61 -28.63 11.46
CA TRP A 3 17.59 -27.53 10.50
C TRP A 3 17.71 -26.24 11.31
N SER A 4 18.81 -25.52 11.13
CA SER A 4 18.99 -24.18 11.68
C SER A 4 18.22 -23.21 10.78
N THR A 5 16.98 -22.90 11.12
CA THR A 5 16.19 -21.86 10.45
C THR A 5 16.61 -20.52 11.05
N ILE A 6 17.52 -19.82 10.38
CA ILE A 6 17.85 -18.43 10.68
C ILE A 6 16.58 -17.61 10.48
N GLY A 7 16.21 -16.78 11.46
CA GLY A 7 14.95 -16.04 11.41
C GLY A 7 14.85 -15.07 10.24
N ALA A 8 13.63 -14.90 9.75
CA ALA A 8 13.26 -13.95 8.71
C ALA A 8 13.45 -12.51 9.22
N THR A 9 14.69 -12.02 9.18
CA THR A 9 14.93 -10.59 9.30
C THR A 9 14.72 -9.98 7.92
N LEU A 10 13.79 -9.04 7.78
CA LEU A 10 13.68 -8.18 6.59
C LEU A 10 14.90 -7.25 6.53
N PHE A 11 16.07 -7.81 6.22
CA PHE A 11 17.21 -7.01 5.82
C PHE A 11 17.02 -6.66 4.34
N PHE A 12 16.56 -5.44 4.07
CA PHE A 12 17.09 -4.76 2.90
C PHE A 12 18.57 -4.58 3.17
N SER A 13 19.43 -5.26 2.38
CA SER A 13 20.86 -5.07 2.49
C SER A 13 21.17 -3.59 2.24
N LEU A 14 21.60 -2.86 3.27
CA LEU A 14 22.32 -1.59 3.14
C LEU A 14 23.72 -1.88 2.57
N SER A 15 23.80 -2.58 1.45
CA SER A 15 24.98 -2.51 0.59
C SER A 15 24.85 -1.19 -0.15
N ALA A 16 25.72 -0.23 0.18
CA ALA A 16 25.99 0.96 -0.63
C ALA A 16 26.62 0.54 -1.96
N LEU A 17 25.87 -0.17 -2.79
CA LEU A 17 26.07 -0.20 -4.22
C LEU A 17 25.54 1.13 -4.75
N ALA A 18 26.20 1.70 -5.75
CA ALA A 18 25.75 2.95 -6.37
C ALA A 18 24.26 2.82 -6.71
N ASN A 19 23.46 3.77 -6.20
CA ASN A 19 22.03 3.80 -6.43
C ASN A 19 21.81 4.29 -7.87
N ASP A 20 21.87 3.38 -8.83
CA ASP A 20 21.75 3.70 -10.27
C ASP A 20 20.29 3.93 -10.70
N TRP A 21 19.32 3.74 -9.79
CA TRP A 21 17.91 4.01 -10.11
C TRP A 21 17.69 5.52 -10.29
N PRO A 22 17.07 5.97 -11.38
CA PRO A 22 16.87 7.39 -11.60
C PRO A 22 15.72 7.93 -10.73
N TYR A 23 15.94 9.09 -10.11
CA TYR A 23 14.92 9.81 -9.35
C TYR A 23 14.50 11.09 -10.10
N LEU A 24 13.26 11.52 -9.88
CA LEU A 24 12.77 12.80 -10.39
C LEU A 24 13.37 13.95 -9.58
N THR A 25 13.54 15.09 -10.25
CA THR A 25 13.80 16.38 -9.61
C THR A 25 12.92 17.42 -10.28
N ALA A 26 12.44 18.39 -9.52
CA ALA A 26 11.61 19.48 -9.99
C ALA A 26 12.16 20.80 -9.46
N ALA A 27 12.04 21.88 -10.23
CA ALA A 27 12.36 23.22 -9.73
C ALA A 27 11.32 23.72 -8.72
N THR A 28 10.06 23.32 -8.92
CA THR A 28 8.88 23.78 -8.17
C THR A 28 8.64 23.02 -6.86
N ALA A 29 9.35 21.93 -6.60
CA ALA A 29 9.23 21.15 -5.37
C ALA A 29 10.54 20.44 -5.02
N PRO A 30 10.88 20.28 -3.73
CA PRO A 30 12.09 19.57 -3.28
C PRO A 30 11.96 18.03 -3.37
N PHE A 31 11.01 17.54 -4.16
CA PHE A 31 10.64 16.14 -4.28
C PHE A 31 11.71 15.34 -5.02
N ARG A 32 11.99 14.13 -4.53
CA ARG A 32 12.89 13.15 -5.15
C ARG A 32 12.27 11.75 -5.19
N PRO A 33 11.11 11.56 -5.82
CA PRO A 33 10.51 10.25 -5.94
C PRO A 33 11.18 9.45 -7.08
N PRO A 34 11.14 8.11 -7.04
CA PRO A 34 11.75 7.28 -8.07
C PRO A 34 11.08 7.51 -9.43
N ARG A 35 11.84 7.53 -10.53
CA ARG A 35 11.22 7.46 -11.86
C ARG A 35 10.66 6.06 -12.06
N LEU A 36 9.45 5.97 -12.61
CA LEU A 36 8.88 4.71 -13.03
C LEU A 36 9.44 4.31 -14.40
N GLU A 37 9.88 3.06 -14.51
CA GLU A 37 10.06 2.39 -15.79
C GLU A 37 8.75 1.68 -16.11
N VAL A 38 8.04 2.17 -17.13
CA VAL A 38 6.72 1.68 -17.52
C VAL A 38 6.78 0.91 -18.84
N GLU A 39 6.18 -0.28 -18.85
CA GLU A 39 5.95 -1.08 -20.04
C GLU A 39 4.44 -1.33 -20.21
N LYS A 40 3.92 -1.05 -21.41
CA LYS A 40 2.53 -1.29 -21.82
C LYS A 40 2.52 -2.20 -23.03
N THR A 41 2.04 -3.43 -22.86
CA THR A 41 1.94 -4.45 -23.91
C THR A 41 0.50 -4.64 -24.40
N GLY A 42 -0.49 -4.17 -23.64
CA GLY A 42 -1.92 -4.27 -23.96
C GLY A 42 -2.74 -3.06 -23.53
N THR A 43 -4.07 -3.21 -23.58
CA THR A 43 -5.01 -2.20 -23.06
C THR A 43 -5.08 -2.31 -21.56
N THR A 44 -5.05 -1.18 -20.87
CA THR A 44 -5.15 -1.09 -19.41
C THR A 44 -6.48 -0.49 -18.97
N ASP A 45 -6.92 -0.82 -17.77
CA ASP A 45 -8.05 -0.19 -17.09
C ASP A 45 -7.66 1.22 -16.64
N PRO A 46 -8.56 2.22 -16.69
CA PRO A 46 -8.21 3.58 -16.31
C PRO A 46 -7.93 3.71 -14.80
N GLY A 47 -6.91 4.48 -14.43
CA GLY A 47 -6.65 4.81 -13.02
C GLY A 47 -5.25 5.35 -12.78
N TYR A 48 -5.00 5.80 -11.56
CA TYR A 48 -3.68 6.22 -11.08
C TYR A 48 -3.06 5.12 -10.22
N LEU A 49 -1.74 5.04 -10.24
CA LEU A 49 -0.97 4.08 -9.43
C LEU A 49 -0.71 4.68 -8.05
N PHE A 50 -1.03 3.95 -7.00
CA PHE A 50 -0.79 4.30 -5.61
C PHE A 50 0.27 3.36 -5.05
N ILE A 51 1.44 3.91 -4.72
CA ILE A 51 2.57 3.16 -4.15
C ILE A 51 3.22 3.95 -3.00
N GLY A 52 3.77 3.23 -2.03
CA GLY A 52 4.53 3.77 -0.91
C GLY A 52 5.94 3.20 -0.89
N PRO A 53 6.82 3.59 -1.82
CA PRO A 53 8.18 3.06 -1.86
C PRO A 53 8.93 3.41 -0.58
N ARG A 54 9.76 2.47 -0.12
CA ARG A 54 10.76 2.64 0.93
C ARG A 54 11.96 1.76 0.60
N GLY A 55 13.15 2.15 1.03
CA GLY A 55 14.34 1.37 0.73
C GLY A 55 15.63 2.14 0.90
N ASN A 56 16.54 1.97 -0.06
CA ASN A 56 17.89 2.51 -0.03
C ASN A 56 18.00 4.05 -0.21
N GLU A 57 16.97 4.72 -0.73
CA GLU A 57 16.91 6.19 -0.86
C GLU A 57 15.81 6.77 0.02
N GLN A 58 16.22 7.49 1.07
CA GLN A 58 15.27 8.10 2.01
C GLN A 58 14.40 9.16 1.32
N SER A 59 14.99 9.98 0.43
CA SER A 59 14.26 11.08 -0.24
C SER A 59 13.10 10.61 -1.14
N GLY A 60 13.09 9.33 -1.51
CA GLY A 60 12.02 8.70 -2.29
C GLY A 60 10.94 8.04 -1.44
N THR A 61 11.08 8.04 -0.12
CA THR A 61 10.14 7.39 0.81
C THR A 61 8.95 8.30 1.09
N ALA A 62 7.81 8.03 0.46
CA ALA A 62 6.56 8.78 0.65
C ALA A 62 5.38 7.99 0.08
N ALA A 63 4.15 8.41 0.39
CA ALA A 63 2.97 8.03 -0.38
C ALA A 63 2.97 8.77 -1.73
N LEU A 64 2.98 8.01 -2.83
CA LEU A 64 3.13 8.54 -4.18
C LEU A 64 1.99 8.11 -5.10
N ILE A 65 1.45 9.07 -5.86
CA ILE A 65 0.50 8.82 -6.95
C ILE A 65 1.21 9.08 -8.27
N TYR A 66 1.10 8.14 -9.20
CA TYR A 66 1.56 8.29 -10.58
C TYR A 66 0.41 8.08 -11.57
N ASP A 67 0.52 8.72 -12.73
CA ASP A 67 -0.29 8.32 -13.89
C ASP A 67 0.29 7.06 -14.56
N GLU A 68 -0.45 6.53 -15.52
CA GLU A 68 -0.06 5.30 -16.22
C GLU A 68 1.16 5.49 -17.14
N ASP A 69 1.58 6.71 -17.42
CA ASP A 69 2.78 6.99 -18.22
C ASP A 69 4.02 7.20 -17.33
N GLY A 70 3.87 7.03 -16.03
CA GLY A 70 4.95 7.12 -15.05
C GLY A 70 5.24 8.54 -14.57
N ASN A 71 4.37 9.51 -14.85
CA ASN A 71 4.53 10.87 -14.35
C ASN A 71 4.00 10.98 -12.92
N LEU A 72 4.77 11.66 -12.06
CA LEU A 72 4.33 11.97 -10.71
C LEU A 72 3.05 12.83 -10.77
N VAL A 73 2.07 12.47 -9.97
CA VAL A 73 0.82 13.23 -9.75
C VAL A 73 0.83 13.82 -8.36
N TYR A 74 1.18 13.03 -7.34
CA TYR A 74 1.20 13.45 -5.95
C TYR A 74 2.41 12.85 -5.23
N GLN A 75 3.09 13.66 -4.43
CA GLN A 75 3.96 13.20 -3.36
C GLN A 75 3.42 13.73 -2.01
N GLY A 76 3.21 12.81 -1.07
CA GLY A 76 2.88 13.11 0.32
C GLY A 76 4.10 13.42 1.18
N PRO A 77 3.92 13.50 2.51
CA PRO A 77 5.03 13.64 3.47
C PRO A 77 6.08 12.53 3.31
N GLU A 78 7.34 12.86 3.66
CA GLU A 78 8.47 11.91 3.63
C GLU A 78 8.42 10.97 4.83
N GLU A 79 7.57 9.95 4.74
CA GLU A 79 7.31 8.98 5.80
C GLU A 79 7.15 7.58 5.19
N VAL A 80 7.48 6.55 5.97
CA VAL A 80 7.18 5.17 5.58
C VAL A 80 5.66 5.01 5.61
N THR A 81 5.09 4.63 4.47
CA THR A 81 3.65 4.43 4.34
C THR A 81 3.29 3.01 3.92
N ALA A 82 2.13 2.56 4.35
CA ALA A 82 1.52 1.29 3.95
C ALA A 82 0.04 1.49 3.63
N ASN A 83 -0.53 0.57 2.84
CA ASN A 83 -1.95 0.60 2.48
C ASN A 83 -2.43 1.94 1.90
N PHE A 84 -1.56 2.63 1.15
CA PHE A 84 -1.91 3.86 0.45
C PHE A 84 -2.83 3.56 -0.73
N LYS A 85 -4.12 3.85 -0.60
CA LYS A 85 -5.16 3.57 -1.61
C LYS A 85 -6.34 4.51 -1.48
N VAL A 86 -7.23 4.47 -2.46
CA VAL A 86 -8.56 5.08 -2.37
C VAL A 86 -9.53 4.08 -1.74
N GLN A 87 -10.32 4.56 -0.78
CA GLN A 87 -11.41 3.81 -0.15
C GLN A 87 -12.67 4.69 -0.09
N ARG A 88 -13.79 4.09 0.30
CA ARG A 88 -15.06 4.81 0.44
C ARG A 88 -15.37 5.06 1.91
N LEU A 89 -15.59 6.32 2.28
CA LEU A 89 -16.01 6.74 3.62
C LEU A 89 -17.21 7.67 3.51
N PHE A 90 -18.31 7.34 4.17
CA PHE A 90 -19.59 8.06 4.12
C PHE A 90 -20.03 8.38 2.68
N ASN A 91 -19.90 7.40 1.79
CA ASN A 91 -20.16 7.51 0.35
C ASN A 91 -19.31 8.57 -0.38
N GLN A 92 -18.18 9.00 0.18
CA GLN A 92 -17.17 9.81 -0.52
C GLN A 92 -15.87 9.03 -0.73
N ASP A 93 -15.23 9.22 -1.88
CA ASP A 93 -13.90 8.66 -2.12
C ASP A 93 -12.88 9.44 -1.27
N VAL A 94 -12.09 8.70 -0.50
CA VAL A 94 -11.04 9.23 0.37
C VAL A 94 -9.74 8.49 0.12
N ILE A 95 -8.62 9.17 0.34
CA ILE A 95 -7.32 8.52 0.44
C ILE A 95 -7.14 8.02 1.86
N THR A 96 -6.60 6.81 2.01
CA THR A 96 -6.13 6.29 3.30
C THR A 96 -4.70 5.84 3.18
N PHE A 97 -3.92 5.99 4.25
CA PHE A 97 -2.63 5.33 4.41
C PHE A 97 -2.29 5.18 5.89
N TRP A 98 -1.54 4.11 6.20
CA TRP A 98 -0.82 4.01 7.45
C TRP A 98 0.52 4.75 7.33
N ALA A 99 0.94 5.44 8.38
CA ALA A 99 2.29 5.99 8.52
C ALA A 99 2.83 5.73 9.93
N GLY A 100 4.11 5.36 10.02
CA GLY A 100 4.75 5.07 11.30
C GLY A 100 6.05 4.27 11.20
N ASP A 101 6.44 3.67 12.32
CA ASP A 101 7.68 2.93 12.46
C ASP A 101 7.49 1.45 12.12
N MET A 102 8.23 0.96 11.12
CA MET A 102 8.27 -0.46 10.77
C MET A 102 9.36 -1.17 11.58
N MET A 103 8.97 -2.21 12.32
CA MET A 103 9.86 -3.02 13.15
C MET A 103 10.54 -4.12 12.32
N LYS A 104 11.68 -4.62 12.81
CA LYS A 104 12.49 -5.64 12.09
C LYS A 104 11.75 -6.96 11.82
N LEU A 105 10.81 -7.31 12.69
CA LEU A 105 9.99 -8.53 12.59
C LEU A 105 8.83 -8.39 11.58
N GLY A 106 8.71 -7.25 10.90
CA GLY A 106 7.74 -7.06 9.84
C GLY A 106 6.40 -6.50 10.29
N TYR A 107 6.20 -6.21 11.58
CA TYR A 107 5.06 -5.44 12.11
C TYR A 107 5.45 -3.97 12.36
N GLY A 108 4.50 -3.12 12.73
CA GLY A 108 4.77 -1.69 12.96
C GLY A 108 3.96 -1.04 14.09
N TYR A 109 4.32 0.19 14.40
CA TYR A 109 3.56 1.10 15.26
C TYR A 109 3.33 2.40 14.52
N GLY A 110 2.08 2.72 14.22
CA GLY A 110 1.76 3.90 13.45
C GLY A 110 0.29 4.28 13.52
N THR A 111 -0.09 5.22 12.66
CA THR A 111 -1.39 5.87 12.64
C THR A 111 -1.99 5.76 11.25
N VAL A 112 -3.31 5.66 11.14
CA VAL A 112 -4.00 5.68 9.85
C VAL A 112 -4.54 7.08 9.59
N HIS A 113 -4.13 7.65 8.48
CA HIS A 113 -4.51 8.99 8.02
C HIS A 113 -5.55 8.87 6.91
N ILE A 114 -6.60 9.70 6.97
CA ILE A 114 -7.67 9.73 5.98
C ILE A 114 -7.77 11.13 5.40
N LEU A 115 -7.56 11.26 4.09
CA LEU A 115 -7.59 12.52 3.37
C LEU A 115 -8.80 12.61 2.45
N ASP A 116 -9.41 13.79 2.37
CA ASP A 116 -10.41 14.09 1.34
C ASP A 116 -9.77 14.32 -0.04
N ASN A 117 -10.61 14.61 -1.05
CA ASN A 117 -10.16 14.89 -2.42
C ASN A 117 -9.49 16.27 -2.61
N THR A 118 -9.31 17.03 -1.53
CA THR A 118 -8.47 18.23 -1.50
C THR A 118 -7.14 17.98 -0.82
N TYR A 119 -6.88 16.73 -0.38
CA TYR A 119 -5.75 16.29 0.44
C TYR A 119 -5.74 16.90 1.85
N ARG A 120 -6.89 17.34 2.36
CA ARG A 120 -7.02 17.69 3.77
C ARG A 120 -7.23 16.42 4.57
N GLU A 121 -6.47 16.29 5.65
CA GLU A 121 -6.72 15.25 6.63
C GLU A 121 -8.05 15.53 7.34
N ILE A 122 -8.98 14.60 7.18
CA ILE A 122 -10.34 14.68 7.76
C ILE A 122 -10.50 13.76 8.97
N TYR A 123 -9.70 12.68 9.04
CA TYR A 123 -9.63 11.79 10.20
C TYR A 123 -8.20 11.27 10.38
N THR A 124 -7.84 11.08 11.65
CA THR A 124 -6.60 10.45 12.09
C THR A 124 -7.00 9.35 13.08
N VAL A 125 -6.87 8.08 12.68
CA VAL A 125 -7.30 6.94 13.49
C VAL A 125 -6.10 6.33 14.20
N ARG A 126 -6.22 6.16 15.52
CA ARG A 126 -5.17 5.63 16.40
C ARG A 126 -5.70 4.50 17.27
N LEU A 127 -4.85 3.53 17.58
CA LEU A 127 -5.11 2.50 18.58
C LEU A 127 -4.35 2.83 19.87
N GLN A 128 -5.07 2.98 20.98
CA GLN A 128 -4.51 3.32 22.30
C GLN A 128 -4.90 2.28 23.36
N ASP A 129 -4.65 1.00 23.06
CA ASP A 129 -4.87 -0.11 23.99
C ASP A 129 -3.59 -0.45 24.79
N ASP A 130 -3.71 -1.33 25.80
CA ASP A 130 -2.59 -1.78 26.64
C ASP A 130 -1.74 -2.82 25.90
N ILE A 131 -0.86 -2.33 25.02
CA ILE A 131 0.04 -3.15 24.21
C ILE A 131 1.47 -3.05 24.75
N VAL A 132 2.04 -4.22 25.05
CA VAL A 132 3.45 -4.38 25.47
C VAL A 132 4.35 -4.32 24.25
N THR A 133 5.31 -3.40 24.28
CA THR A 133 6.33 -3.21 23.24
C THR A 133 7.67 -3.85 23.65
N PRO A 134 8.61 -4.04 22.69
CA PRO A 134 9.91 -4.63 23.00
C PRO A 134 10.71 -3.87 24.07
N ASP A 135 10.50 -2.55 24.13
CA ASP A 135 11.24 -1.59 24.95
C ASP A 135 10.43 -0.98 26.11
N ASP A 136 9.20 -1.48 26.33
CA ASP A 136 8.25 -0.98 27.33
C ASP A 136 7.95 0.53 27.21
N GLN A 137 8.18 1.13 26.04
CA GLN A 137 7.85 2.54 25.82
C GLN A 137 6.45 2.69 25.22
N PRO A 138 5.63 3.65 25.67
CA PRO A 138 4.35 3.92 25.04
C PRO A 138 4.54 4.39 23.60
N ARG A 139 3.59 4.03 22.73
CA ARG A 139 3.52 4.54 21.36
C ARG A 139 2.39 5.55 21.24
N GLU A 140 2.48 6.43 20.25
CA GLU A 140 1.37 7.34 19.93
C GLU A 140 0.12 6.57 19.48
N SER A 141 0.36 5.50 18.72
CA SER A 141 -0.64 4.56 18.24
C SER A 141 0.01 3.20 18.04
N TYR A 142 -0.75 2.15 18.35
CA TYR A 142 -0.33 0.76 18.23
C TYR A 142 -0.87 0.06 16.97
N ILE A 143 -1.46 0.83 16.03
CA ILE A 143 -1.90 0.27 14.76
C ILE A 143 -0.69 -0.23 14.00
N ASP A 144 -0.74 -1.50 13.63
CA ASP A 144 0.24 -2.15 12.80
C ASP A 144 0.03 -1.82 11.31
N LEU A 145 1.11 -1.92 10.51
CA LEU A 145 1.09 -1.51 9.11
C LEU A 145 0.29 -2.41 8.17
N HIS A 146 -0.09 -3.63 8.60
CA HIS A 146 -0.59 -4.63 7.66
C HIS A 146 -1.99 -4.34 7.14
N GLU A 147 -2.89 -3.80 7.98
CA GLU A 147 -4.26 -3.51 7.56
C GLU A 147 -4.75 -2.11 7.95
N SER A 148 -5.43 -1.47 7.01
CA SER A 148 -6.21 -0.26 7.22
C SER A 148 -7.36 -0.23 6.22
N HIS A 149 -8.38 -1.05 6.47
CA HIS A 149 -9.50 -1.25 5.54
C HIS A 149 -10.79 -0.63 6.08
N ILE A 150 -11.40 0.28 5.32
CA ILE A 150 -12.69 0.88 5.69
C ILE A 150 -13.81 -0.09 5.33
N THR A 151 -14.67 -0.38 6.29
CA THR A 151 -15.86 -1.23 6.11
C THR A 151 -17.03 -0.44 5.52
N GLU A 152 -18.07 -1.14 5.06
CA GLU A 152 -19.33 -0.52 4.66
C GLU A 152 -20.05 0.21 5.81
N GLN A 153 -19.72 -0.14 7.07
CA GLN A 153 -20.24 0.53 8.25
C GLN A 153 -19.49 1.84 8.57
N ASN A 154 -18.47 2.23 7.80
CA ASN A 154 -17.61 3.39 8.04
C ASN A 154 -16.75 3.25 9.31
N THR A 155 -16.44 2.02 9.69
CA THR A 155 -15.42 1.67 10.68
C THR A 155 -14.13 1.30 9.94
N LEU A 156 -13.01 1.25 10.67
CA LEU A 156 -11.70 0.88 10.16
C LEU A 156 -11.26 -0.43 10.79
N LEU A 157 -10.96 -1.43 9.96
CA LEU A 157 -10.25 -2.63 10.37
C LEU A 157 -8.76 -2.37 10.37
N VAL A 158 -8.11 -2.71 11.48
CA VAL A 158 -6.68 -2.57 11.69
C VAL A 158 -6.11 -3.80 12.38
N THR A 159 -4.84 -4.10 12.12
CA THR A 159 -4.07 -5.11 12.85
C THR A 159 -3.29 -4.49 13.99
N ALA A 160 -2.89 -5.29 14.97
CA ALA A 160 -1.93 -4.93 16.00
C ALA A 160 -1.18 -6.17 16.51
N TYR A 161 -0.07 -5.94 17.20
CA TYR A 161 0.74 -7.00 17.78
C TYR A 161 1.09 -6.69 19.23
N ASN A 162 0.85 -7.66 20.11
CA ASN A 162 1.18 -7.55 21.53
C ASN A 162 2.25 -8.58 21.93
N ILE A 163 3.28 -8.13 22.63
CA ILE A 163 4.33 -9.04 23.12
C ILE A 163 3.84 -9.77 24.37
N THR A 164 3.64 -11.08 24.24
CA THR A 164 2.97 -11.91 25.23
C THR A 164 3.91 -12.99 25.75
N PRO A 165 4.13 -13.08 27.09
CA PRO A 165 4.77 -14.24 27.68
C PRO A 165 3.96 -15.50 27.40
N HIS A 166 4.61 -16.56 26.89
CA HIS A 166 3.93 -17.80 26.54
C HIS A 166 4.82 -19.02 26.68
N ASP A 167 4.20 -20.16 27.00
CA ASP A 167 4.88 -21.45 27.05
C ASP A 167 5.09 -21.98 25.63
N LEU A 168 6.34 -21.94 25.15
CA LEU A 168 6.71 -22.44 23.83
C LEU A 168 7.27 -23.87 23.87
N THR A 169 7.14 -24.60 24.98
CA THR A 169 7.55 -26.01 25.04
C THR A 169 6.85 -26.93 24.01
N PRO A 170 5.58 -26.71 23.59
CA PRO A 170 4.95 -27.57 22.59
C PRO A 170 5.66 -27.61 21.24
N ILE A 171 6.38 -26.53 20.89
CA ILE A 171 7.17 -26.40 19.66
C ILE A 171 8.68 -26.54 19.88
N GLY A 172 9.10 -27.01 21.07
CA GLY A 172 10.50 -27.25 21.41
C GLY A 172 11.26 -26.06 22.02
N GLY A 173 10.55 -25.00 22.41
CA GLY A 173 11.07 -23.87 23.18
C GLY A 173 11.07 -24.10 24.70
N ASN A 174 11.01 -23.01 25.46
CA ASN A 174 10.99 -22.98 26.93
C ASN A 174 9.68 -22.35 27.45
N PRO A 175 9.29 -22.60 28.71
CA PRO A 175 8.03 -22.10 29.26
C PRO A 175 8.00 -20.58 29.52
N ASP A 176 9.17 -19.95 29.68
CA ASP A 176 9.30 -18.52 30.03
C ASP A 176 9.72 -17.67 28.82
N MET A 177 9.16 -17.95 27.64
CA MET A 177 9.48 -17.25 26.39
C MET A 177 8.41 -16.21 26.03
N PHE A 178 8.65 -15.45 24.97
CA PHE A 178 7.77 -14.41 24.46
C PHE A 178 7.34 -14.71 23.02
N MET A 179 6.09 -14.45 22.70
CA MET A 179 5.58 -14.49 21.34
C MET A 179 4.82 -13.23 20.97
N LEU A 180 4.62 -13.00 19.69
CA LEU A 180 3.68 -12.01 19.20
C LEU A 180 2.28 -12.60 19.23
N ASP A 181 1.40 -11.98 20.01
CA ASP A 181 -0.04 -12.14 19.85
C ASP A 181 -0.49 -11.31 18.65
N ALA A 182 -1.06 -11.99 17.66
CA ALA A 182 -1.59 -11.38 16.46
C ALA A 182 -3.05 -10.97 16.72
N MET A 183 -3.32 -9.68 16.61
CA MET A 183 -4.62 -9.09 16.96
C MET A 183 -5.20 -8.32 15.78
N PHE A 184 -6.52 -8.14 15.79
CA PHE A 184 -7.17 -7.12 14.99
C PHE A 184 -8.23 -6.37 15.77
N TYR A 185 -8.53 -5.17 15.30
CA TYR A 185 -9.51 -4.27 15.88
C TYR A 185 -10.40 -3.71 14.78
N GLU A 186 -11.66 -3.45 15.14
CA GLU A 186 -12.55 -2.58 14.36
C GLU A 186 -12.74 -1.29 15.17
N ILE A 187 -12.46 -0.16 14.55
CA ILE A 187 -12.49 1.17 15.19
C ILE A 187 -13.50 2.05 14.47
N ASP A 188 -14.40 2.71 15.20
CA ASP A 188 -15.24 3.75 14.63
C ASP A 188 -14.38 4.95 14.21
N ILE A 189 -14.43 5.31 12.92
CA ILE A 189 -13.55 6.35 12.37
C ILE A 189 -13.88 7.74 12.94
N ALA A 190 -15.15 8.01 13.24
CA ALA A 190 -15.60 9.33 13.67
C ALA A 190 -15.31 9.57 15.16
N THR A 191 -15.43 8.56 16.00
CA THR A 191 -15.21 8.66 17.46
C THR A 191 -13.85 8.15 17.91
N ASN A 192 -13.15 7.37 17.06
CA ASN A 192 -11.93 6.65 17.41
C ASN A 192 -12.14 5.63 18.54
N GLU A 193 -13.37 5.14 18.73
CA GLU A 193 -13.71 4.11 19.71
C GLU A 193 -13.51 2.71 19.13
N ILE A 194 -12.91 1.81 19.91
CA ILE A 194 -12.81 0.39 19.57
C ILE A 194 -14.21 -0.23 19.70
N VAL A 195 -14.73 -0.79 18.61
CA VAL A 195 -16.03 -1.47 18.58
C VAL A 195 -15.90 -3.00 18.58
N HIS A 196 -14.76 -3.50 18.14
CA HIS A 196 -14.42 -4.93 18.21
C HIS A 196 -12.92 -5.11 18.38
N SER A 197 -12.52 -6.18 19.08
CA SER A 197 -11.14 -6.65 19.16
C SER A 197 -11.11 -8.17 19.19
N TRP A 198 -10.01 -8.74 18.71
CA TRP A 198 -9.77 -10.17 18.67
C TRP A 198 -8.29 -10.48 18.86
N SER A 199 -7.98 -11.58 19.53
CA SER A 199 -6.62 -12.00 19.89
C SER A 199 -6.40 -13.47 19.54
N ALA A 200 -5.32 -13.79 18.82
CA ALA A 200 -5.02 -15.16 18.41
C ALA A 200 -4.68 -16.07 19.61
N VAL A 201 -4.00 -15.56 20.64
CA VAL A 201 -3.61 -16.38 21.80
C VAL A 201 -4.79 -16.83 22.68
N GLU A 202 -5.96 -16.21 22.52
CA GLU A 202 -7.20 -16.65 23.18
C GLU A 202 -7.84 -17.88 22.52
N HIS A 203 -7.33 -18.30 21.36
CA HIS A 203 -7.91 -19.36 20.52
C HIS A 203 -6.96 -20.52 20.22
N LEU A 204 -6.01 -20.81 21.12
CA LEU A 204 -5.02 -21.88 20.97
C LEU A 204 -5.63 -23.29 20.81
N ASP A 205 -6.89 -23.50 21.23
CA ASP A 205 -7.62 -24.74 21.00
C ASP A 205 -8.05 -24.93 19.53
N LYS A 206 -8.12 -23.83 18.77
CA LYS A 206 -8.49 -23.79 17.35
C LYS A 206 -7.31 -23.54 16.42
N ILE A 207 -6.37 -22.70 16.84
CA ILE A 207 -5.18 -22.33 16.09
C ILE A 207 -3.91 -22.65 16.90
N PRO A 208 -3.61 -23.94 17.13
CA PRO A 208 -2.48 -24.35 17.98
C PRO A 208 -1.13 -24.00 17.35
N LEU A 209 -0.15 -23.65 18.20
CA LEU A 209 1.17 -23.16 17.80
C LEU A 209 1.95 -24.14 16.91
N GLU A 210 1.74 -25.44 17.12
CA GLU A 210 2.40 -26.54 16.41
C GLU A 210 2.08 -26.59 14.92
N GLN A 211 0.99 -25.94 14.50
CA GLN A 211 0.61 -25.85 13.09
C GLN A 211 1.30 -24.69 12.36
N SER A 212 1.95 -23.78 13.09
CA SER A 212 2.73 -22.71 12.47
C SER A 212 3.83 -23.30 11.59
N LYS A 213 3.90 -22.82 10.36
CA LYS A 213 4.96 -23.12 9.39
C LYS A 213 6.22 -22.29 9.67
N GLN A 214 6.16 -21.33 10.61
CA GLN A 214 7.30 -20.55 11.08
C GLN A 214 7.98 -21.25 12.27
N GLY A 215 9.17 -21.82 12.04
CA GLY A 215 9.96 -22.41 13.12
C GLY A 215 10.44 -21.39 14.17
N LEU A 216 10.72 -21.87 15.38
CA LEU A 216 11.37 -21.10 16.44
C LEU A 216 12.88 -21.11 16.24
N GLY A 217 13.44 -19.96 15.82
CA GLY A 217 14.88 -19.78 15.68
C GLY A 217 15.59 -19.63 17.04
N GLU A 218 16.91 -19.85 17.08
CA GLU A 218 17.70 -19.84 18.33
C GLU A 218 17.65 -18.50 19.08
N ASP A 219 17.59 -17.38 18.36
CA ASP A 219 17.56 -16.02 18.94
C ASP A 219 16.13 -15.47 19.12
N PHE A 220 15.10 -16.31 18.94
CA PHE A 220 13.69 -15.91 19.05
C PHE A 220 13.10 -16.35 20.38
N GLY A 221 11.94 -15.79 20.70
CA GLY A 221 11.22 -16.11 21.92
C GLY A 221 11.70 -15.33 23.15
N VAL A 222 12.45 -14.25 22.92
CA VAL A 222 12.80 -13.24 23.94
C VAL A 222 12.00 -11.98 23.71
N LYS A 223 11.89 -11.10 24.72
CA LYS A 223 11.03 -9.92 24.62
C LYS A 223 11.41 -8.98 23.47
N GLU A 224 12.69 -8.82 23.21
CA GLU A 224 13.21 -7.96 22.13
C GLU A 224 13.06 -8.59 20.74
N ASN A 225 12.89 -9.91 20.69
CA ASN A 225 12.75 -10.70 19.48
C ASN A 225 11.75 -11.85 19.69
N PRO A 226 10.47 -11.53 19.91
CA PRO A 226 9.44 -12.52 20.21
C PRO A 226 9.23 -13.45 19.01
N TRP A 227 8.80 -14.69 19.28
CA TRP A 227 8.45 -15.60 18.21
C TRP A 227 7.10 -15.20 17.59
N ASP A 228 7.04 -15.16 16.26
CA ASP A 228 5.82 -14.82 15.54
C ASP A 228 5.17 -16.10 14.97
N ALA A 229 4.18 -16.62 15.69
CA ALA A 229 3.52 -17.86 15.31
C ALA A 229 2.53 -17.67 14.15
N TYR A 230 1.87 -16.51 14.09
CA TYR A 230 0.65 -16.30 13.31
C TYR A 230 0.86 -15.35 12.14
N HIS A 231 1.39 -14.16 12.43
CA HIS A 231 1.59 -13.07 11.46
C HIS A 231 0.30 -12.73 10.67
N ILE A 232 -0.66 -12.09 11.34
CA ILE A 232 -1.89 -11.58 10.72
C ILE A 232 -1.55 -10.43 9.76
N ASN A 233 -2.03 -10.51 8.51
CA ASN A 233 -1.66 -9.52 7.49
C ASN A 233 -2.80 -8.96 6.63
N ALA A 234 -4.02 -9.44 6.84
CA ALA A 234 -5.22 -8.88 6.24
C ALA A 234 -6.44 -9.26 7.09
N VAL A 235 -7.42 -8.36 7.13
CA VAL A 235 -8.71 -8.56 7.77
C VAL A 235 -9.79 -8.04 6.83
N GLU A 236 -10.79 -8.86 6.59
CA GLU A 236 -11.93 -8.53 5.74
C GLU A 236 -13.22 -8.72 6.54
N ARG A 237 -14.12 -7.73 6.50
CA ARG A 237 -15.43 -7.85 7.15
C ARG A 237 -16.29 -8.83 6.37
N MET A 238 -17.00 -9.70 7.07
CA MET A 238 -18.06 -10.56 6.53
C MET A 238 -19.37 -10.27 7.28
N ASP A 239 -20.51 -10.73 6.76
CA ASP A 239 -21.84 -10.43 7.31
C ASP A 239 -21.97 -10.72 8.82
N GLU A 240 -21.45 -11.87 9.26
CA GLU A 240 -21.51 -12.30 10.67
C GLU A 240 -20.14 -12.48 11.32
N GLY A 241 -19.10 -11.82 10.78
CA GLY A 241 -17.74 -12.02 11.29
C GLY A 241 -16.66 -11.39 10.43
N TYR A 242 -15.49 -12.02 10.41
CA TYR A 242 -14.30 -11.53 9.75
C TYR A 242 -13.56 -12.69 9.11
N MET A 243 -12.99 -12.46 7.94
CA MET A 243 -11.94 -13.32 7.38
C MET A 243 -10.59 -12.72 7.76
N ILE A 244 -9.72 -13.52 8.39
CA ILE A 244 -8.35 -13.11 8.72
C ILE A 244 -7.35 -13.92 7.91
N SER A 245 -6.32 -13.25 7.40
CA SER A 245 -5.18 -13.89 6.74
C SER A 245 -4.05 -14.10 7.73
N VAL A 246 -3.65 -15.35 7.93
CA VAL A 246 -2.60 -15.77 8.87
C VAL A 246 -1.44 -16.35 8.07
N ARG A 247 -0.43 -15.50 7.84
CA ARG A 247 0.68 -15.78 6.91
C ARG A 247 1.45 -17.03 7.32
N HIS A 248 1.72 -17.21 8.61
CA HIS A 248 2.58 -18.30 9.10
C HIS A 248 1.84 -19.63 9.22
N PHE A 249 0.52 -19.65 9.01
CA PHE A 249 -0.28 -20.88 8.90
C PHE A 249 -0.64 -21.23 7.46
N TRP A 250 -0.23 -20.39 6.49
CA TRP A 250 -0.66 -20.47 5.11
C TRP A 250 -2.19 -20.52 4.99
N SER A 251 -2.92 -19.80 5.84
CA SER A 251 -4.36 -20.03 5.98
C SER A 251 -5.16 -18.73 6.11
N GLY A 252 -6.40 -18.78 5.63
CA GLY A 252 -7.48 -17.87 6.01
C GLY A 252 -8.37 -18.50 7.08
N TYR A 253 -8.82 -17.73 8.05
CA TYR A 253 -9.76 -18.18 9.09
C TYR A 253 -10.99 -17.29 9.12
N TYR A 254 -12.17 -17.92 9.18
CA TYR A 254 -13.40 -17.21 9.48
C TYR A 254 -13.62 -17.14 10.99
N VAL A 255 -13.69 -15.91 11.49
CA VAL A 255 -13.92 -15.57 12.89
C VAL A 255 -15.31 -14.95 13.01
N HIS A 256 -16.20 -15.59 13.75
CA HIS A 256 -17.55 -15.06 13.97
C HIS A 256 -17.50 -13.83 14.91
N ASN A 257 -18.53 -12.97 14.88
CA ASN A 257 -18.64 -11.74 15.69
C ASN A 257 -18.42 -11.93 17.21
N ASN A 258 -18.61 -13.13 17.73
CA ASN A 258 -18.35 -13.46 19.14
C ASN A 258 -16.90 -13.90 19.42
N GLY A 259 -16.00 -13.75 18.44
CA GLY A 259 -14.59 -14.15 18.49
C GLY A 259 -14.32 -15.63 18.18
N SER A 260 -15.35 -16.47 18.01
CA SER A 260 -15.13 -17.90 17.76
C SER A 260 -14.54 -18.14 16.37
N VAL A 261 -13.43 -18.89 16.30
CA VAL A 261 -12.89 -19.41 15.03
C VAL A 261 -13.78 -20.54 14.55
N MET A 262 -14.38 -20.35 13.37
CA MET A 262 -15.44 -21.22 12.86
C MET A 262 -14.93 -22.26 11.86
N TRP A 263 -14.05 -21.83 10.96
CA TRP A 263 -13.43 -22.71 9.98
C TRP A 263 -12.13 -22.12 9.44
N GLN A 264 -11.28 -23.00 8.90
CA GLN A 264 -9.98 -22.73 8.30
C GLN A 264 -9.99 -23.12 6.81
N LEU A 265 -9.59 -22.19 5.95
CA LEU A 265 -9.16 -22.50 4.59
C LEU A 265 -7.63 -22.46 4.57
N SER A 266 -7.01 -23.65 4.53
CA SER A 266 -5.56 -23.79 4.43
C SER A 266 -5.11 -23.72 2.98
N GLY A 267 -3.95 -23.16 2.69
CA GLY A 267 -3.27 -23.25 1.40
C GLY A 267 -2.38 -24.49 1.28
N ALA A 268 -2.13 -25.20 2.39
CA ALA A 268 -1.47 -26.50 2.39
C ALA A 268 -2.47 -27.59 1.99
N LEU A 269 -2.27 -28.19 0.80
CA LEU A 269 -3.17 -29.20 0.24
C LEU A 269 -3.42 -30.36 1.21
N GLY A 270 -4.70 -30.64 1.47
CA GLY A 270 -5.14 -31.71 2.37
C GLY A 270 -5.15 -31.33 3.86
N GLU A 271 -4.92 -30.06 4.19
CA GLU A 271 -5.10 -29.49 5.54
C GLU A 271 -6.30 -28.54 5.57
N GLY A 272 -6.81 -28.21 6.77
CA GLY A 272 -7.96 -27.33 6.95
C GLY A 272 -9.32 -28.03 6.78
N ASP A 273 -10.39 -27.23 6.69
CA ASP A 273 -11.78 -27.71 6.71
C ASP A 273 -12.40 -27.91 5.31
N PHE A 274 -11.63 -27.70 4.24
CA PHE A 274 -12.10 -27.77 2.86
C PHE A 274 -11.27 -28.74 2.02
N GLU A 275 -11.94 -29.51 1.16
CA GLU A 275 -11.27 -30.27 0.11
C GLU A 275 -10.85 -29.34 -1.03
N GLN A 276 -9.58 -29.39 -1.41
CA GLN A 276 -8.99 -28.45 -2.36
C GLN A 276 -8.66 -29.14 -3.67
N ASP A 277 -8.89 -28.45 -4.79
CA ASP A 277 -8.24 -28.84 -6.04
C ASP A 277 -6.72 -28.63 -5.97
N GLU A 278 -5.97 -29.33 -6.84
CA GLU A 278 -4.49 -29.27 -6.84
C GLU A 278 -3.94 -27.87 -7.11
N SER A 279 -4.73 -27.01 -7.76
CA SER A 279 -4.37 -25.64 -8.14
C SER A 279 -4.68 -24.58 -7.06
N ALA A 280 -5.46 -24.92 -6.04
CA ALA A 280 -5.88 -23.99 -4.99
C ALA A 280 -4.85 -23.84 -3.85
N GLY A 281 -3.68 -24.47 -3.97
CA GLY A 281 -2.62 -24.35 -2.98
C GLY A 281 -1.98 -22.96 -2.97
N PHE A 282 -1.67 -22.46 -1.77
CA PHE A 282 -0.95 -21.21 -1.57
C PHE A 282 -0.12 -21.25 -0.28
N SER A 283 0.89 -20.40 -0.17
CA SER A 283 1.70 -20.29 1.03
C SER A 283 2.22 -18.87 1.26
N TRP A 284 2.40 -18.52 2.53
CA TRP A 284 2.91 -17.21 2.98
C TRP A 284 2.13 -16.01 2.41
N GLN A 285 0.84 -16.21 2.13
CA GLN A 285 -0.03 -15.29 1.41
C GLN A 285 -0.25 -13.96 2.12
N HIS A 286 -0.64 -12.95 1.36
CA HIS A 286 -1.06 -11.63 1.83
C HIS A 286 -2.38 -11.21 1.19
N ASP A 287 -3.01 -10.20 1.79
CA ASP A 287 -4.11 -9.42 1.20
C ASP A 287 -5.29 -10.29 0.77
N ILE A 288 -5.73 -11.19 1.67
CA ILE A 288 -6.98 -11.92 1.46
C ILE A 288 -8.14 -10.92 1.39
N ARG A 289 -8.92 -11.00 0.30
CA ARG A 289 -10.16 -10.24 0.09
C ARG A 289 -11.30 -11.18 -0.27
N ILE A 290 -12.50 -10.85 0.19
CA ILE A 290 -13.71 -11.65 -0.02
C ILE A 290 -14.65 -10.90 -0.96
N TYR A 291 -15.14 -11.60 -1.97
CA TYR A 291 -16.13 -11.09 -2.92
C TYR A 291 -17.28 -12.08 -3.07
N ASN A 292 -18.42 -11.59 -3.55
CA ASN A 292 -19.59 -12.41 -3.90
C ASN A 292 -20.01 -13.37 -2.77
N HIS A 293 -19.93 -12.92 -1.51
CA HIS A 293 -20.31 -13.72 -0.35
C HIS A 293 -21.83 -14.01 -0.35
N THR A 294 -22.17 -15.27 -0.13
CA THR A 294 -23.52 -15.80 0.02
C THR A 294 -23.50 -16.92 1.06
N GLU A 295 -24.66 -17.38 1.50
CA GLU A 295 -24.77 -18.54 2.40
C GLU A 295 -24.14 -19.82 1.80
N GLN A 296 -24.09 -19.94 0.47
CA GLN A 296 -23.59 -21.11 -0.23
C GLN A 296 -22.08 -21.06 -0.48
N GLY A 297 -21.51 -19.87 -0.58
CA GLY A 297 -20.13 -19.72 -1.02
C GLY A 297 -19.67 -18.28 -1.17
N LEU A 298 -18.39 -18.14 -1.49
CA LEU A 298 -17.72 -16.86 -1.71
C LEU A 298 -16.59 -17.01 -2.73
N VAL A 299 -16.08 -15.88 -3.20
CA VAL A 299 -14.80 -15.79 -3.91
C VAL A 299 -13.76 -15.21 -2.96
N MET A 300 -12.61 -15.86 -2.85
CA MET A 300 -11.47 -15.41 -2.06
C MET A 300 -10.31 -15.10 -2.99
N ASP A 301 -9.90 -13.83 -3.02
CA ASP A 301 -8.71 -13.39 -3.73
C ASP A 301 -7.55 -13.22 -2.76
N LEU A 302 -6.33 -13.53 -3.20
CA LEU A 302 -5.13 -13.37 -2.40
C LEU A 302 -3.87 -13.18 -3.24
N PHE A 303 -2.87 -12.57 -2.62
CA PHE A 303 -1.51 -12.52 -3.14
C PHE A 303 -0.70 -13.70 -2.58
N ASN A 304 -0.40 -14.69 -3.42
CA ASN A 304 0.35 -15.88 -3.04
C ASN A 304 1.86 -15.63 -3.20
N ASN A 305 2.51 -15.22 -2.10
CA ASN A 305 3.95 -15.01 -2.10
C ASN A 305 4.72 -16.27 -2.47
N ALA A 306 4.34 -17.42 -1.88
CA ALA A 306 5.03 -18.71 -1.97
C ALA A 306 6.49 -18.72 -1.47
N ASN A 307 6.95 -17.65 -0.83
CA ASN A 307 8.36 -17.48 -0.47
C ASN A 307 8.51 -16.75 0.87
N THR A 308 9.69 -16.90 1.45
CA THR A 308 10.19 -16.17 2.62
C THR A 308 11.62 -15.70 2.35
N PRO A 309 12.20 -14.82 3.19
CA PRO A 309 13.60 -14.41 3.03
C PRO A 309 14.61 -15.58 3.06
N THR A 310 14.22 -16.74 3.59
CA THR A 310 15.09 -17.90 3.80
C THR A 310 14.68 -19.14 3.00
N GLU A 311 13.52 -19.10 2.33
CA GLU A 311 12.98 -20.21 1.56
C GLU A 311 12.27 -19.70 0.31
N GLN A 312 12.61 -20.27 -0.84
CA GLN A 312 11.93 -19.99 -2.11
C GLN A 312 11.20 -21.26 -2.57
N GLN A 313 9.86 -21.30 -2.46
CA GLN A 313 9.07 -22.49 -2.82
C GLN A 313 8.54 -22.41 -4.26
N GLY A 314 8.24 -21.22 -4.77
CA GLY A 314 7.63 -21.07 -6.08
C GLY A 314 7.57 -19.63 -6.59
N ALA A 315 7.12 -19.45 -7.83
CA ALA A 315 6.83 -18.12 -8.36
C ALA A 315 5.67 -17.49 -7.58
N THR A 316 5.75 -16.19 -7.33
CA THR A 316 4.65 -15.42 -6.76
C THR A 316 3.51 -15.35 -7.75
N THR A 317 2.28 -15.59 -7.27
CA THR A 317 1.07 -15.62 -8.10
C THR A 317 -0.05 -14.81 -7.47
N GLY A 318 -0.97 -14.32 -8.29
CA GLY A 318 -2.26 -13.81 -7.82
C GLY A 318 -3.28 -14.94 -7.90
N VAL A 319 -4.02 -15.22 -6.84
CA VAL A 319 -4.92 -16.37 -6.82
C VAL A 319 -6.33 -15.91 -6.48
N SER A 320 -7.31 -16.37 -7.27
CA SER A 320 -8.74 -16.24 -6.98
C SER A 320 -9.33 -17.63 -6.82
N LEU A 321 -10.04 -17.84 -5.72
CA LEU A 321 -10.59 -19.13 -5.30
C LEU A 321 -12.11 -19.05 -5.17
N ALA A 322 -12.82 -20.01 -5.75
CA ALA A 322 -14.21 -20.27 -5.41
C ALA A 322 -14.26 -21.17 -4.18
N VAL A 323 -14.89 -20.68 -3.12
CA VAL A 323 -15.07 -21.42 -1.86
C VAL A 323 -16.54 -21.81 -1.74
N ASP A 324 -16.79 -23.11 -1.75
CA ASP A 324 -18.12 -23.70 -1.54
C ASP A 324 -18.26 -24.05 -0.05
N LEU A 325 -19.09 -23.27 0.66
CA LEU A 325 -19.30 -23.40 2.10
C LEU A 325 -20.22 -24.58 2.45
N GLU A 326 -21.08 -25.00 1.52
CA GLU A 326 -22.03 -26.10 1.71
C GLU A 326 -21.34 -27.45 1.54
N ASN A 327 -20.64 -27.63 0.42
CA ASN A 327 -19.92 -28.87 0.10
C ASN A 327 -18.51 -28.93 0.69
N ARG A 328 -18.02 -27.81 1.27
CA ARG A 328 -16.67 -27.69 1.83
C ARG A 328 -15.59 -28.02 0.81
N THR A 329 -15.69 -27.39 -0.36
CA THR A 329 -14.68 -27.52 -1.42
C THR A 329 -14.13 -26.18 -1.85
N VAL A 330 -12.90 -26.16 -2.34
CA VAL A 330 -12.23 -24.97 -2.88
C VAL A 330 -11.69 -25.28 -4.25
N LYS A 331 -11.92 -24.36 -5.20
CA LYS A 331 -11.40 -24.45 -6.55
C LYS A 331 -10.69 -23.18 -6.98
N ALA A 332 -9.59 -23.31 -7.70
CA ALA A 332 -8.95 -22.16 -8.32
C ALA A 332 -9.81 -21.65 -9.50
N LEU A 333 -10.23 -20.39 -9.42
CA LEU A 333 -10.88 -19.69 -10.53
C LEU A 333 -9.84 -19.09 -11.47
N ARG A 334 -8.77 -18.52 -10.89
CA ARG A 334 -7.78 -17.76 -11.63
C ARG A 334 -6.42 -17.82 -10.91
N ILE A 335 -5.37 -18.05 -11.67
CA ILE A 335 -3.97 -17.97 -11.21
C ILE A 335 -3.24 -17.03 -12.16
N LEU A 336 -2.80 -15.90 -11.64
CA LEU A 336 -2.06 -14.87 -12.35
C LEU A 336 -0.57 -15.09 -12.19
N SER A 337 0.12 -15.22 -13.31
CA SER A 337 1.57 -15.31 -13.39
C SER A 337 2.04 -14.66 -14.68
N ASP A 338 3.29 -14.21 -14.68
CA ASP A 338 3.96 -13.68 -15.86
C ASP A 338 5.21 -14.53 -16.10
N SER A 339 5.19 -15.32 -17.17
CA SER A 339 6.31 -16.21 -17.50
C SER A 339 7.52 -15.49 -18.08
N ASP A 340 7.34 -14.28 -18.61
CA ASP A 340 8.41 -13.49 -19.20
C ASP A 340 9.18 -12.70 -18.13
N ASP A 341 8.53 -12.39 -17.00
CA ASP A 341 9.14 -11.77 -15.82
C ASP A 341 8.64 -12.42 -14.52
N VAL A 342 9.23 -13.58 -14.20
CA VAL A 342 8.92 -14.39 -13.02
C VAL A 342 9.45 -13.72 -11.75
N ILE A 343 8.54 -13.44 -10.82
CA ILE A 343 8.85 -12.76 -9.55
C ILE A 343 8.75 -13.73 -8.37
N HIS A 344 9.67 -13.60 -7.41
CA HIS A 344 9.69 -14.34 -6.15
C HIS A 344 9.66 -13.36 -4.97
N SER A 345 8.48 -12.79 -4.70
CA SER A 345 8.27 -11.88 -3.59
C SER A 345 8.22 -12.65 -2.27
N VAL A 346 9.06 -12.24 -1.30
CA VAL A 346 9.23 -12.95 -0.03
C VAL A 346 8.27 -12.49 1.07
N SER A 347 7.61 -11.36 0.88
CA SER A 347 6.63 -10.80 1.83
C SER A 347 5.80 -9.70 1.19
N GLN A 348 4.70 -9.34 1.84
CA GLN A 348 3.83 -8.23 1.46
C GLN A 348 3.20 -8.46 0.08
N GLY A 349 2.59 -7.42 -0.48
CA GLY A 349 1.95 -7.48 -1.79
C GLY A 349 0.42 -7.49 -1.72
N SER A 350 -0.19 -7.27 -2.87
CA SER A 350 -1.63 -7.08 -3.01
C SER A 350 -2.19 -7.69 -4.29
N TYR A 351 -3.45 -8.12 -4.19
CA TYR A 351 -4.28 -8.51 -5.32
C TYR A 351 -5.50 -7.59 -5.33
N GLN A 352 -5.65 -6.80 -6.40
CA GLN A 352 -6.79 -5.90 -6.55
C GLN A 352 -7.54 -6.20 -7.85
N LEU A 353 -8.71 -6.82 -7.73
CA LEU A 353 -9.68 -6.82 -8.83
C LEU A 353 -10.13 -5.38 -9.10
N LEU A 354 -9.90 -4.88 -10.31
CA LEU A 354 -10.18 -3.48 -10.66
C LEU A 354 -11.67 -3.22 -10.87
N SER A 355 -12.36 -4.12 -11.57
CA SER A 355 -13.81 -4.10 -11.69
C SER A 355 -14.36 -5.48 -12.04
N GLN A 356 -15.64 -5.69 -11.75
CA GLN A 356 -16.35 -6.91 -12.16
C GLN A 356 -16.60 -6.92 -13.68
N GLU A 357 -16.62 -5.76 -14.33
CA GLU A 357 -16.88 -5.61 -15.75
C GLU A 357 -15.65 -5.88 -16.61
N SER A 358 -14.50 -5.31 -16.26
CA SER A 358 -13.24 -5.51 -16.99
C SER A 358 -12.58 -6.83 -16.63
N GLN A 359 -12.76 -7.31 -15.39
CA GLN A 359 -12.00 -8.44 -14.84
C GLN A 359 -10.48 -8.23 -14.86
N HIS A 360 -10.01 -6.99 -15.00
CA HIS A 360 -8.59 -6.69 -14.86
C HIS A 360 -8.18 -6.80 -13.39
N VAL A 361 -6.95 -7.23 -13.15
CA VAL A 361 -6.39 -7.33 -11.81
C VAL A 361 -5.08 -6.57 -11.76
N PHE A 362 -4.94 -5.72 -10.76
CA PHE A 362 -3.71 -5.04 -10.45
C PHE A 362 -3.00 -5.71 -9.28
N MET A 363 -1.74 -6.07 -9.47
CA MET A 363 -0.90 -6.73 -8.48
C MET A 363 0.22 -5.81 -8.03
N GLY A 364 0.35 -5.62 -6.72
CA GLY A 364 1.52 -5.00 -6.10
C GLY A 364 2.46 -6.07 -5.56
N TYR A 365 3.73 -6.09 -5.98
CA TYR A 365 4.63 -7.20 -5.65
C TYR A 365 5.38 -7.08 -4.31
N GLY A 366 4.93 -6.18 -3.42
CA GLY A 366 5.38 -6.14 -2.03
C GLY A 366 6.87 -5.83 -1.89
N SER A 367 7.63 -6.83 -1.43
CA SER A 367 9.09 -6.73 -1.28
C SER A 367 9.87 -6.53 -2.59
N ILE A 368 9.21 -6.65 -3.74
CA ILE A 368 9.78 -6.40 -5.07
C ILE A 368 9.19 -5.11 -5.62
N SER A 369 10.03 -4.24 -6.17
CA SER A 369 9.72 -2.86 -6.59
C SER A 369 8.94 -2.78 -7.90
N LYS A 370 7.91 -3.62 -8.05
CA LYS A 370 7.09 -3.74 -9.25
C LYS A 370 5.60 -3.75 -8.93
N VAL A 371 4.82 -3.20 -9.85
CA VAL A 371 3.37 -3.37 -9.96
C VAL A 371 3.04 -3.86 -11.36
N LYS A 372 2.01 -4.69 -11.50
CA LYS A 372 1.55 -5.19 -12.80
C LYS A 372 0.04 -5.16 -12.91
N GLU A 373 -0.46 -5.04 -14.14
CA GLU A 373 -1.87 -5.25 -14.45
C GLU A 373 -2.02 -6.45 -15.37
N PHE A 374 -2.98 -7.30 -15.05
CA PHE A 374 -3.38 -8.46 -15.81
C PHE A 374 -4.77 -8.26 -16.40
N ASP A 375 -4.92 -8.45 -17.71
CA ASP A 375 -6.22 -8.40 -18.38
C ASP A 375 -7.10 -9.62 -18.03
N ALA A 376 -8.35 -9.62 -18.50
CA ALA A 376 -9.31 -10.72 -18.25
C ALA A 376 -8.82 -12.11 -18.73
N ASP A 377 -7.89 -12.15 -19.68
CA ASP A 377 -7.31 -13.37 -20.25
C ASP A 377 -6.02 -13.79 -19.53
N ASN A 378 -5.67 -13.12 -18.42
CA ASN A 378 -4.48 -13.33 -17.59
C ASN A 378 -3.15 -12.87 -18.21
N ASN A 379 -3.16 -12.06 -19.27
CA ASN A 379 -1.93 -11.52 -19.83
C ASN A 379 -1.49 -10.31 -19.02
N ALA A 380 -0.19 -10.21 -18.71
CA ALA A 380 0.40 -9.00 -18.16
C ALA A 380 0.40 -7.91 -19.26
N VAL A 381 -0.47 -6.91 -19.10
CA VAL A 381 -0.66 -5.81 -20.07
C VAL A 381 0.06 -4.52 -19.68
N PHE A 382 0.47 -4.43 -18.41
CA PHE A 382 1.19 -3.30 -17.84
C PHE A 382 2.17 -3.79 -16.78
N THR A 383 3.38 -3.23 -16.79
CA THR A 383 4.35 -3.34 -15.70
C THR A 383 4.90 -1.96 -15.41
N ALA A 384 5.03 -1.62 -14.13
CA ALA A 384 5.83 -0.48 -13.72
C ALA A 384 6.81 -0.86 -12.60
N GLN A 385 8.08 -0.51 -12.79
CA GLN A 385 9.14 -0.70 -11.81
C GLN A 385 9.58 0.65 -11.23
N PHE A 386 9.79 0.73 -9.91
CA PHE A 386 10.09 1.97 -9.18
C PHE A 386 11.37 1.91 -8.34
N GLY A 387 12.24 0.95 -8.62
CA GLY A 387 13.47 0.76 -7.88
C GLY A 387 14.14 -0.55 -8.28
N VAL A 388 15.37 -0.73 -7.83
CA VAL A 388 16.06 -2.01 -7.98
C VAL A 388 15.40 -3.05 -7.07
N ASP A 389 15.07 -4.21 -7.65
CA ASP A 389 14.46 -5.33 -6.92
C ASP A 389 15.30 -5.68 -5.67
N ASN A 390 14.62 -5.99 -4.56
CA ASN A 390 15.22 -6.27 -3.25
C ASN A 390 15.98 -5.10 -2.60
N GLN A 391 15.93 -3.89 -3.15
CA GLN A 391 16.46 -2.67 -2.51
C GLN A 391 15.37 -1.66 -2.16
N VAL A 392 14.31 -1.64 -2.95
CA VAL A 392 13.13 -0.79 -2.75
C VAL A 392 11.90 -1.69 -2.71
N ALA A 393 10.95 -1.37 -1.85
CA ALA A 393 9.69 -2.09 -1.74
C ALA A 393 8.54 -1.13 -1.47
N SER A 394 7.34 -1.51 -1.90
CA SER A 394 6.09 -0.88 -1.49
C SER A 394 5.27 -1.93 -0.77
N TYR A 395 4.71 -1.65 0.41
CA TYR A 395 3.99 -2.67 1.17
C TYR A 395 2.86 -3.32 0.35
N ARG A 396 2.06 -2.49 -0.31
CA ARG A 396 1.10 -2.88 -1.36
C ARG A 396 1.20 -1.90 -2.51
N GLY A 397 0.58 -2.23 -3.63
CA GLY A 397 0.41 -1.33 -4.76
C GLY A 397 -1.01 -1.43 -5.30
N PHE A 398 -1.62 -0.30 -5.61
CA PHE A 398 -3.00 -0.25 -6.06
C PHE A 398 -3.15 0.63 -7.29
N LYS A 399 -4.20 0.39 -8.06
CA LYS A 399 -4.64 1.27 -9.15
C LYS A 399 -6.05 1.74 -8.84
N CYS A 400 -6.21 3.06 -8.70
CA CYS A 400 -7.48 3.64 -8.27
C CYS A 400 -7.89 4.82 -9.17
N PRO A 401 -9.19 4.99 -9.45
CA PRO A 401 -9.69 6.25 -9.95
C PRO A 401 -9.49 7.33 -8.87
N TRP A 402 -9.00 8.49 -9.24
CA TRP A 402 -8.81 9.59 -8.29
C TRP A 402 -9.02 10.94 -8.95
N LYS A 403 -9.85 11.76 -8.31
CA LYS A 403 -10.17 13.11 -8.76
C LYS A 403 -9.92 14.08 -7.63
N ALA A 404 -8.90 14.91 -7.77
CA ALA A 404 -8.52 15.84 -6.71
C ALA A 404 -8.21 17.24 -7.21
N THR A 405 -8.53 18.20 -6.35
CA THR A 405 -8.14 19.61 -6.47
C THR A 405 -7.54 20.02 -5.13
N PRO A 406 -6.21 20.06 -5.02
CA PRO A 406 -5.54 20.32 -3.76
C PRO A 406 -5.95 21.65 -3.12
N PHE A 407 -6.00 21.68 -1.80
CA PHE A 407 -6.29 22.93 -1.09
C PHE A 407 -5.14 23.96 -1.15
N TRP A 408 -3.94 23.53 -1.57
CA TRP A 408 -2.80 24.42 -1.82
C TRP A 408 -2.77 24.90 -3.27
N LYS A 409 -2.15 26.06 -3.48
CA LYS A 409 -2.01 26.69 -4.79
C LYS A 409 -1.00 25.94 -5.68
N PRO A 410 -1.10 26.07 -7.01
CA PRO A 410 -0.02 25.75 -7.93
C PRO A 410 1.31 26.41 -7.55
N ALA A 411 2.42 25.69 -7.74
CA ALA A 411 3.76 26.19 -7.55
C ALA A 411 4.31 26.77 -8.86
N VAL A 412 5.05 27.87 -8.75
CA VAL A 412 5.73 28.50 -9.88
C VAL A 412 7.13 28.94 -9.48
N VAL A 413 8.11 28.65 -10.34
CA VAL A 413 9.50 29.11 -10.20
C VAL A 413 9.92 29.74 -11.51
N VAL A 414 10.53 30.93 -11.42
CA VAL A 414 11.05 31.66 -12.58
C VAL A 414 12.57 31.67 -12.50
N GLN A 415 13.21 31.19 -13.55
CA GLN A 415 14.65 31.31 -13.73
C GLN A 415 14.93 32.25 -14.91
N ARG A 416 15.96 33.08 -14.80
CA ARG A 416 16.35 34.03 -15.86
C ARG A 416 17.70 33.66 -16.46
N PRO A 417 17.74 32.92 -17.58
CA PRO A 417 18.98 32.66 -18.28
C PRO A 417 19.66 33.92 -18.84
N SER A 418 18.87 34.95 -19.19
CA SER A 418 19.36 36.26 -19.66
C SER A 418 18.47 37.42 -19.19
N SER A 419 18.85 38.66 -19.54
CA SER A 419 18.09 39.86 -19.22
C SER A 419 16.73 39.97 -19.93
N ASP A 420 16.50 39.20 -20.99
CA ASP A 420 15.32 39.26 -21.87
C ASP A 420 14.59 37.92 -22.03
N THR A 421 15.00 36.90 -21.26
CA THR A 421 14.38 35.56 -21.26
C THR A 421 14.02 35.12 -19.86
N ALA A 422 13.03 34.24 -19.75
CA ALA A 422 12.65 33.60 -18.51
C ALA A 422 12.13 32.18 -18.77
N ASP A 423 12.58 31.24 -17.95
CA ASP A 423 12.07 29.87 -17.88
C ASP A 423 11.09 29.81 -16.70
N VAL A 424 9.83 29.50 -17.00
CA VAL A 424 8.75 29.42 -16.02
C VAL A 424 8.40 27.96 -15.79
N PHE A 425 8.79 27.44 -14.64
CA PHE A 425 8.49 26.08 -14.17
C PHE A 425 7.20 26.10 -13.36
N MET A 426 6.30 25.15 -13.64
CA MET A 426 4.96 25.10 -13.06
C MET A 426 4.57 23.68 -12.70
N SER A 427 4.02 23.49 -11.50
CA SER A 427 3.46 22.20 -11.07
C SER A 427 2.30 22.42 -10.10
N TRP A 428 1.47 21.38 -9.93
CA TRP A 428 0.42 21.39 -8.92
C TRP A 428 0.29 20.01 -8.29
N ASN A 429 1.03 19.79 -7.20
CA ASN A 429 1.09 18.51 -6.49
C ASN A 429 -0.31 18.02 -6.12
N GLY A 430 -0.74 16.88 -6.66
CA GLY A 430 -2.03 16.24 -6.41
C GLY A 430 -3.18 16.65 -7.32
N ALA A 431 -3.05 17.70 -8.15
CA ALA A 431 -4.14 18.09 -9.04
C ALA A 431 -4.26 17.15 -10.24
N THR A 432 -5.41 16.49 -10.38
CA THR A 432 -5.64 15.51 -11.46
C THR A 432 -6.44 16.06 -12.64
N GLU A 433 -7.10 17.21 -12.45
CA GLU A 433 -8.18 17.64 -13.35
C GLU A 433 -7.77 18.71 -14.40
N TYR A 434 -6.53 19.23 -14.36
CA TYR A 434 -6.05 20.27 -15.27
C TYR A 434 -5.24 19.67 -16.44
N ASP A 435 -5.37 20.28 -17.63
CA ASP A 435 -4.73 19.84 -18.88
C ASP A 435 -3.75 20.87 -19.46
N ASN A 436 -3.80 22.13 -19.02
CA ASN A 436 -2.90 23.17 -19.50
C ASN A 436 -2.66 24.30 -18.50
N TRP A 437 -1.67 25.13 -18.79
CA TRP A 437 -1.29 26.33 -18.06
C TRP A 437 -1.50 27.59 -18.90
N ALA A 438 -1.94 28.67 -18.27
CA ALA A 438 -1.77 30.04 -18.77
C ALA A 438 -0.73 30.76 -17.93
N VAL A 439 0.26 31.39 -18.58
CA VAL A 439 1.24 32.26 -17.93
C VAL A 439 0.80 33.70 -18.14
N MET A 440 0.47 34.37 -17.04
CA MET A 440 -0.09 35.72 -17.02
C MET A 440 0.99 36.73 -16.64
N SER A 441 1.06 37.86 -17.33
CA SER A 441 1.80 39.04 -16.87
C SER A 441 0.90 39.94 -16.04
N LEU A 442 1.48 40.53 -14.99
CA LEU A 442 0.83 41.52 -14.14
C LEU A 442 1.70 42.78 -14.07
N PRO A 443 1.12 43.99 -14.19
CA PRO A 443 1.84 45.25 -13.98
C PRO A 443 2.39 45.42 -12.56
N THR A 444 1.67 44.92 -11.56
CA THR A 444 2.00 45.00 -10.12
C THR A 444 1.59 43.71 -9.42
N PRO A 445 2.13 43.39 -8.22
CA PRO A 445 1.75 42.17 -7.49
C PRO A 445 0.25 42.08 -7.19
N ASP A 446 -0.38 43.22 -6.92
CA ASP A 446 -1.79 43.33 -6.55
C ASP A 446 -2.70 43.68 -7.74
N SER A 447 -2.19 43.59 -8.98
CA SER A 447 -2.98 43.94 -10.16
C SER A 447 -4.10 42.93 -10.37
N THR A 448 -5.28 43.43 -10.75
CA THR A 448 -6.37 42.60 -11.29
C THR A 448 -6.35 42.56 -12.81
N ASP A 449 -5.68 43.53 -13.45
CA ASP A 449 -5.38 43.53 -14.87
C ASP A 449 -4.22 42.55 -15.13
N SER A 450 -4.44 41.62 -16.05
CA SER A 450 -3.43 40.65 -16.47
C SER A 450 -3.54 40.36 -17.97
N GLU A 451 -2.41 40.02 -18.59
CA GLU A 451 -2.36 39.60 -20.00
C GLU A 451 -1.79 38.19 -20.10
N VAL A 452 -2.36 37.35 -20.98
CA VAL A 452 -1.80 36.02 -21.25
C VAL A 452 -0.54 36.19 -22.09
N LEU A 453 0.62 35.86 -21.52
CA LEU A 453 1.88 35.82 -22.25
C LEU A 453 2.05 34.52 -23.04
N ALA A 454 1.62 33.40 -22.46
CA ALA A 454 1.77 32.09 -23.06
C ALA A 454 0.71 31.11 -22.54
N THR A 455 0.47 30.06 -23.31
CA THR A 455 -0.29 28.87 -22.90
C THR A 455 0.53 27.64 -23.24
N GLN A 456 0.54 26.66 -22.35
CA GLN A 456 1.32 25.44 -22.51
C GLN A 456 0.53 24.23 -22.02
N GLN A 457 0.49 23.16 -22.81
CA GLN A 457 -0.12 21.90 -22.40
C GLN A 457 0.68 21.28 -21.25
N ARG A 458 0.01 20.63 -20.30
CA ARG A 458 0.65 19.89 -19.23
C ARG A 458 1.47 18.74 -19.83
N THR A 459 2.75 18.65 -19.45
CA THR A 459 3.67 17.61 -19.98
C THR A 459 4.04 16.53 -18.96
N GLY A 460 3.46 16.57 -17.75
CA GLY A 460 3.76 15.66 -16.65
C GLY A 460 3.50 16.33 -15.29
N PHE A 461 4.35 16.08 -14.30
CA PHE A 461 4.31 16.75 -13.00
C PHE A 461 4.69 18.24 -13.10
N GLU A 462 5.86 18.51 -13.69
CA GLU A 462 6.39 19.85 -13.91
C GLU A 462 6.36 20.19 -15.40
N THR A 463 5.80 21.36 -15.72
CA THR A 463 5.72 21.90 -17.08
C THR A 463 6.59 23.16 -17.14
N VAL A 464 7.32 23.33 -18.24
CA VAL A 464 8.18 24.50 -18.48
C VAL A 464 7.68 25.30 -19.67
N VAL A 465 7.71 26.62 -19.54
CA VAL A 465 7.54 27.57 -20.65
C VAL A 465 8.77 28.46 -20.76
N HIS A 466 9.30 28.57 -21.97
CA HIS A 466 10.40 29.48 -22.30
C HIS A 466 9.83 30.78 -22.88
N LEU A 467 10.00 31.89 -22.16
CA LEU A 467 9.56 33.22 -22.57
C LEU A 467 10.72 34.03 -23.14
N THR A 468 10.45 34.79 -24.20
CA THR A 468 11.38 35.75 -24.80
C THR A 468 10.77 37.15 -24.82
N GLY A 469 11.61 38.18 -24.78
CA GLY A 469 11.17 39.58 -24.77
C GLY A 469 10.60 40.06 -23.43
N VAL A 470 10.74 39.26 -22.35
CA VAL A 470 10.28 39.59 -21.01
C VAL A 470 11.39 40.29 -20.21
N LYS A 471 11.18 41.57 -19.87
CA LYS A 471 12.15 42.37 -19.10
C LYS A 471 11.99 42.13 -17.59
N SER A 472 13.04 42.43 -16.84
CA SER A 472 12.99 42.41 -15.37
C SER A 472 12.08 43.52 -14.83
N GLY A 473 11.53 43.29 -13.63
CA GLY A 473 10.69 44.25 -12.92
C GLY A 473 9.19 44.16 -13.23
N GLY A 474 8.77 43.14 -13.98
CA GLY A 474 7.36 42.74 -14.11
C GLY A 474 6.97 41.68 -13.08
N TYR A 475 5.73 41.21 -13.14
CA TYR A 475 5.23 40.11 -12.31
C TYR A 475 4.55 39.06 -13.17
N LEU A 476 4.65 37.79 -12.74
CA LEU A 476 4.00 36.65 -13.35
C LEU A 476 3.09 35.94 -12.37
N GLN A 477 2.03 35.35 -12.90
CA GLN A 477 1.18 34.40 -12.20
C GLN A 477 0.82 33.29 -13.18
N VAL A 478 0.68 32.06 -12.70
CA VAL A 478 0.29 30.94 -13.55
C VAL A 478 -1.07 30.41 -13.12
N VAL A 479 -1.87 30.04 -14.11
CA VAL A 479 -3.22 29.51 -13.91
C VAL A 479 -3.28 28.12 -14.51
N ALA A 480 -3.55 27.12 -13.67
CA ALA A 480 -3.86 25.77 -14.10
C ALA A 480 -5.31 25.73 -14.61
N ARG A 481 -5.53 25.15 -15.79
CA ARG A 481 -6.83 25.14 -16.47
C ARG A 481 -7.22 23.77 -16.99
N ARG A 482 -8.52 23.60 -17.21
CA ARG A 482 -9.09 22.58 -18.10
C ARG A 482 -9.70 23.27 -19.31
N GLY A 483 -9.08 23.12 -20.47
CA GLY A 483 -9.35 24.00 -21.61
C GLY A 483 -9.17 25.47 -21.18
N ASP A 484 -10.24 26.27 -21.26
CA ASP A 484 -10.22 27.68 -20.84
C ASP A 484 -10.72 27.92 -19.41
N VAL A 485 -11.17 26.87 -18.70
CA VAL A 485 -11.72 27.01 -17.34
C VAL A 485 -10.58 27.03 -16.31
N PRO A 486 -10.41 28.11 -15.53
CA PRO A 486 -9.42 28.15 -14.46
C PRO A 486 -9.80 27.24 -13.30
N LEU A 487 -8.84 26.44 -12.83
CA LEU A 487 -9.02 25.54 -11.69
C LEU A 487 -8.19 25.97 -10.48
N GLY A 488 -7.01 26.54 -10.70
CA GLY A 488 -6.12 27.00 -9.63
C GLY A 488 -5.16 28.07 -10.13
N THR A 489 -4.71 28.91 -9.20
CA THR A 489 -3.86 30.06 -9.51
C THR A 489 -2.71 30.14 -8.51
N SER A 490 -1.49 30.31 -9.00
CA SER A 490 -0.29 30.41 -8.17
C SER A 490 -0.22 31.70 -7.37
N GLU A 491 0.78 31.78 -6.48
CA GLU A 491 1.26 33.08 -6.02
C GLU A 491 1.82 33.90 -7.20
N VAL A 492 1.86 35.23 -7.00
CA VAL A 492 2.50 36.15 -7.95
C VAL A 492 4.01 36.18 -7.68
N VAL A 493 4.81 36.01 -8.73
CA VAL A 493 6.28 35.99 -8.66
C VAL A 493 6.88 37.11 -9.51
N GLY A 494 8.00 37.67 -9.06
CA GLY A 494 8.71 38.71 -9.79
C GLY A 494 9.44 38.15 -11.02
N LEU A 495 9.44 38.94 -12.10
CA LEU A 495 10.28 38.74 -13.28
C LEU A 495 11.67 39.33 -13.09
#